data_AF-A0A1H7VTD4-F1
#
_entry.id   AF-A0A1H7VTD4-F1
#
_cell.length_a   1.000
_cell.length_b   1.000
_cell.length_c   1.000
_cell.angle_alpha   90.00
_cell.angle_beta   90.00
_cell.angle_gamma   90.00
#
_symmetry.space_group_name_H-M   'P 1'
#
loop_
_entity.id
_entity.type
_entity.pdbx_description
1 polymer ?
#
loop_
_entity_poly.entity_id
_entity_poly.type
_entity_poly.pdbx_seq_one_letter_code
_entity_poly.pdbx_strand_id
1 'polypeptide(L)'
;MPVAMTAARKKLAIAWFSGAGLTLIALLILTTFSSNGQMNVLWDWFLPAVTPNLSLIVGVMFNDLKNKAAKDEPVDSFMYRLALWLSVVYLSLLFITPFLSPFTEAPLDEYLQNSKLPLSLVQALATTALGAFYVQRECKS
;
A
#
# COMPACT_ATOMS: atom_id res chain seq x y z
N MET A 1 0.77 22.74 11.87
CA MET A 1 1.38 21.96 12.97
C MET A 1 2.41 21.02 12.36
N PRO A 2 3.72 21.18 12.64
CA PRO A 2 4.75 20.28 12.13
C PRO A 2 4.48 18.88 12.66
N VAL A 3 4.33 17.91 11.76
CA VAL A 3 4.12 16.51 12.14
C VAL A 3 5.50 15.88 12.29
N ALA A 4 5.81 15.36 13.48
CA ALA A 4 7.02 14.59 13.71
C ALA A 4 7.13 13.49 12.64
N MET A 5 8.28 13.42 11.97
CA MET A 5 8.52 12.51 10.84
C MET A 5 8.29 11.04 11.21
N THR A 6 8.62 10.68 12.44
CA THR A 6 8.33 9.39 13.09
C THR A 6 6.83 9.12 13.22
N ALA A 7 6.04 10.13 13.62
CA ALA A 7 4.58 10.00 13.73
C ALA A 7 3.91 9.87 12.36
N ALA A 8 4.38 10.61 11.35
CA ALA A 8 3.93 10.50 9.96
C ALA A 8 4.14 9.09 9.41
N ARG A 9 5.36 8.54 9.57
CA ARG A 9 5.69 7.17 9.15
C ARG A 9 4.87 6.13 9.87
N LYS A 10 4.72 6.25 11.19
CA LYS A 10 3.94 5.30 12.00
C LYS A 10 2.48 5.28 11.54
N LYS A 11 1.89 6.44 11.24
CA LYS A 11 0.53 6.52 10.68
C LYS A 11 0.44 5.84 9.30
N LEU A 12 1.42 6.05 8.44
CA LEU A 12 1.47 5.46 7.10
C LEU A 12 1.64 3.94 7.17
N ALA A 13 2.51 3.46 8.06
CA ALA A 13 2.68 2.05 8.36
C ALA A 13 1.41 1.42 8.92
N ILE A 14 0.75 2.08 9.88
CA ILE A 14 -0.54 1.62 10.43
C ILE A 14 -1.60 1.59 9.32
N ALA A 15 -1.67 2.61 8.46
CA ALA A 15 -2.64 2.65 7.36
C ALA A 15 -2.43 1.49 6.37
N TRP A 16 -1.18 1.21 5.99
CA TRP A 16 -0.86 0.09 5.11
C TRP A 16 -1.08 -1.26 5.77
N PHE A 17 -0.63 -1.47 7.01
CA PHE A 17 -0.87 -2.73 7.72
C PHE A 17 -2.35 -2.97 7.97
N SER A 18 -3.08 -1.93 8.38
CA SER A 18 -4.51 -2.03 8.63
C SER A 18 -5.28 -2.23 7.33
N GLY A 19 -5.00 -1.48 6.26
CA GLY A 19 -5.69 -1.62 4.98
C GLY A 19 -5.33 -2.90 4.23
N ALA A 20 -4.04 -3.29 4.21
CA ALA A 20 -3.62 -4.56 3.62
C ALA A 20 -4.16 -5.74 4.43
N GLY A 21 -4.13 -5.67 5.76
CA GLY A 21 -4.72 -6.70 6.63
C GLY A 21 -6.22 -6.82 6.45
N LEU A 22 -6.95 -5.69 6.38
CA LEU A 22 -8.39 -5.67 6.11
C LEU A 22 -8.71 -6.30 4.75
N THR A 23 -7.94 -5.94 3.72
CA THR A 23 -8.12 -6.48 2.37
C THR A 23 -7.77 -7.96 2.32
N LEU A 24 -6.73 -8.40 3.03
CA LEU A 24 -6.35 -9.80 3.16
C LEU A 24 -7.47 -10.62 3.84
N ILE A 25 -8.06 -10.11 4.93
CA ILE A 25 -9.20 -10.76 5.59
C ILE A 25 -10.40 -10.83 4.64
N ALA A 26 -10.70 -9.74 3.93
CA ALA A 26 -11.79 -9.73 2.95
C ALA A 26 -11.56 -10.76 1.84
N LEU A 27 -10.33 -10.86 1.33
CA LEU A 27 -9.94 -11.88 0.34
C LEU A 27 -10.06 -13.29 0.91
N LEU A 28 -9.61 -13.54 2.15
CA LEU A 28 -9.75 -14.84 2.81
C LEU A 28 -11.21 -15.27 2.89
N ILE A 29 -12.10 -14.36 3.30
CA ILE A 29 -13.55 -14.60 3.32
C ILE A 29 -14.03 -14.95 1.91
N LEU A 30 -13.71 -14.12 0.91
CA LEU A 30 -14.10 -14.37 -0.49
C LEU A 30 -13.61 -15.73 -1.00
N THR A 31 -12.36 -16.10 -0.70
CA THR A 31 -11.77 -17.39 -1.09
C THR A 31 -12.39 -18.58 -0.36
N THR A 32 -12.91 -18.38 0.85
CA THR A 32 -13.62 -19.44 1.59
C THR A 32 -15.00 -19.71 0.99
N PHE A 33 -15.65 -18.67 0.45
CA PHE A 33 -16.96 -18.78 -0.20
C PHE A 33 -16.89 -19.08 -1.71
N SER A 34 -15.74 -18.87 -2.36
CA SER A 34 -15.54 -19.11 -3.79
C SER A 34 -14.91 -20.47 -4.08
N SER A 35 -15.22 -21.05 -5.23
CA SER A 35 -14.71 -22.36 -5.66
C SER A 35 -13.19 -22.31 -5.92
N ASN A 36 -12.50 -23.41 -5.59
CA ASN A 36 -11.04 -23.58 -5.51
C ASN A 36 -10.19 -23.02 -6.68
N GLY A 37 -10.77 -22.77 -7.86
CA GLY A 37 -10.06 -22.23 -9.02
C GLY A 37 -9.73 -20.73 -8.93
N GLN A 38 -10.53 -19.94 -8.21
CA GLN A 38 -10.39 -18.47 -8.18
C GLN A 38 -9.37 -17.97 -7.16
N MET A 39 -9.07 -18.80 -6.15
CA MET A 39 -8.18 -18.44 -5.03
C MET A 39 -6.78 -18.06 -5.51
N ASN A 40 -6.13 -18.90 -6.32
CA ASN A 40 -4.76 -18.64 -6.77
C ASN A 40 -4.65 -17.33 -7.56
N VAL A 41 -5.65 -17.02 -8.39
CA VAL A 41 -5.69 -15.79 -9.20
C VAL A 41 -5.77 -14.54 -8.33
N LEU A 42 -6.59 -14.56 -7.28
CA LEU A 42 -6.72 -13.45 -6.32
C LEU A 42 -5.40 -13.23 -5.55
N TRP A 43 -4.75 -14.30 -5.11
CA TRP A 43 -3.46 -14.21 -4.40
C TRP A 43 -2.32 -13.72 -5.30
N ASP A 44 -2.24 -14.21 -6.55
CA ASP A 44 -1.27 -13.77 -7.56
C ASP A 44 -1.48 -12.33 -8.01
N TRP A 45 -2.67 -11.77 -7.79
CA TRP A 45 -2.97 -10.37 -8.00
C TRP A 45 -2.64 -9.53 -6.76
N PHE A 46 -3.02 -9.98 -5.57
CA PHE A 46 -2.86 -9.26 -4.32
C PHE A 46 -1.41 -9.14 -3.87
N LEU A 47 -0.67 -10.24 -3.83
CA LEU A 47 0.70 -10.28 -3.32
C LEU A 47 1.63 -9.24 -3.97
N PRO A 48 1.78 -9.18 -5.31
CA PRO A 48 2.65 -8.19 -5.95
C PRO A 48 2.16 -6.75 -5.76
N ALA A 49 0.88 -6.54 -5.47
CA ALA A 49 0.29 -5.23 -5.27
C ALA A 49 0.63 -4.62 -3.90
N VAL A 50 0.71 -5.43 -2.83
CA VAL A 50 1.00 -4.95 -1.45
C VAL A 50 2.45 -5.19 -1.01
N THR A 51 3.11 -6.24 -1.50
CA THR A 51 4.45 -6.66 -1.03
C THR A 51 5.52 -5.56 -1.14
N PRO A 52 5.64 -4.83 -2.28
CA PRO A 52 6.69 -3.81 -2.42
C PRO A 52 6.56 -2.68 -1.41
N ASN A 53 5.33 -2.21 -1.18
CA ASN A 53 5.05 -1.12 -0.24
C ASN A 53 5.25 -1.55 1.21
N LEU A 54 4.78 -2.74 1.58
CA LEU A 54 5.02 -3.30 2.91
C LEU A 54 6.52 -3.50 3.17
N SER A 55 7.26 -4.01 2.18
CA SER A 55 8.72 -4.18 2.27
C SER A 55 9.43 -2.84 2.50
N LEU A 56 9.05 -1.79 1.74
CA LEU A 56 9.58 -0.44 1.91
C LEU A 56 9.31 0.12 3.32
N ILE A 57 8.07 -0.01 3.80
CA ILE A 57 7.66 0.47 5.12
C ILE A 57 8.44 -0.25 6.23
N VAL A 58 8.54 -1.58 6.15
CA VAL A 58 9.28 -2.38 7.12
C VAL A 58 10.78 -2.04 7.07
N GLY A 59 11.36 -1.91 5.88
CA GLY A 59 12.76 -1.52 5.69
C GLY A 59 13.08 -0.17 6.32
N VAL A 60 12.20 0.82 6.14
CA VAL A 60 12.32 2.13 6.79
C VAL A 60 12.20 2.01 8.31
N MET A 61 11.23 1.25 8.83
CA MET A 61 11.07 1.07 10.27
C MET A 61 12.32 0.45 10.91
N PHE A 62 12.90 -0.57 10.27
CA PHE A 62 14.17 -1.15 10.70
C PHE A 62 15.32 -0.14 10.67
N ASN A 63 15.39 0.69 9.64
CA ASN A 63 16.40 1.74 9.54
C ASN A 63 16.23 2.80 10.64
N ASP A 64 14.99 3.16 10.98
CA ASP A 64 14.65 4.13 12.04
C ASP A 64 14.97 3.59 13.45
N LEU A 65 14.79 2.28 13.67
CA LEU A 65 15.19 1.59 14.90
C LEU A 65 16.72 1.54 15.05
N LYS A 66 17.45 1.29 13.95
CA LYS A 66 18.92 1.26 13.94
C LYS A 66 19.52 2.66 14.13
N ASN A 67 18.99 3.65 13.42
CA ASN A 67 19.39 5.04 13.53
C ASN A 67 18.51 5.75 14.56
N LYS A 68 18.70 5.44 15.87
CA LYS A 68 18.00 6.03 17.03
C LYS A 68 17.35 7.38 16.70
N ALA A 69 16.07 7.32 16.29
CA ALA A 69 15.24 8.45 15.89
C ALA A 69 16.04 9.63 15.33
N ALA A 70 16.48 9.53 14.06
CA ALA A 70 17.01 10.68 13.34
C ALA A 70 16.11 11.89 13.62
N LYS A 71 16.71 12.90 14.26
CA LYS A 71 16.13 14.10 14.90
C LYS A 71 14.81 14.53 14.26
N ASP A 72 13.85 14.97 15.08
CA ASP A 72 12.54 15.54 14.70
C ASP A 72 12.65 16.69 13.67
N GLU A 73 13.03 16.35 12.45
CA GLU A 73 13.11 17.27 11.35
C GLU A 73 11.69 17.50 10.85
N PRO A 74 11.26 18.76 10.75
CA PRO A 74 9.92 19.09 10.30
C PRO A 74 9.76 18.63 8.86
N VAL A 75 8.91 17.63 8.67
CA VAL A 75 8.48 17.16 7.35
C VAL A 75 7.55 18.15 6.71
N ASP A 76 7.72 18.35 5.41
CA ASP A 76 6.72 19.03 4.61
C ASP A 76 5.39 18.26 4.65
N SER A 77 4.40 18.89 5.28
CA SER A 77 3.07 18.32 5.47
C SER A 77 2.36 18.02 4.15
N PHE A 78 2.79 18.66 3.05
CA PHE A 78 2.26 18.41 1.70
C PHE A 78 2.67 17.04 1.18
N MET A 79 3.97 16.70 1.20
CA MET A 79 4.48 15.39 0.76
C MET A 79 3.89 14.25 1.60
N TYR A 80 3.78 14.44 2.92
CA TYR A 80 3.14 13.47 3.80
C TYR A 80 1.66 13.26 3.45
N ARG A 81 0.89 14.33 3.23
CA ARG A 81 -0.52 14.20 2.82
C ARG A 81 -0.64 13.54 1.46
N LEU A 82 0.20 13.88 0.50
CA LEU A 82 0.18 13.29 -0.84
C LEU A 82 0.42 11.77 -0.77
N ALA A 83 1.47 11.34 -0.06
CA ALA A 83 1.78 9.93 0.11
C ALA A 83 0.67 9.18 0.87
N LEU A 84 0.09 9.82 1.91
CA LEU A 84 -1.02 9.23 2.66
C LEU A 84 -2.28 9.12 1.80
N TRP A 85 -2.62 10.16 1.04
CA TRP A 85 -3.80 10.18 0.18
C TRP A 85 -3.67 9.14 -0.94
N LEU A 86 -2.51 9.06 -1.60
CA LEU A 86 -2.23 8.01 -2.60
C LEU A 86 -2.32 6.61 -1.99
N SER A 87 -1.77 6.41 -0.78
CA SER A 87 -1.83 5.12 -0.09
C SER A 87 -3.28 4.73 0.25
N VAL A 88 -4.07 5.65 0.77
CA VAL A 88 -5.48 5.41 1.12
C VAL A 88 -6.30 5.12 -0.14
N VAL A 89 -6.12 5.89 -1.21
CA VAL A 89 -6.80 5.65 -2.50
C VAL A 89 -6.42 4.29 -3.06
N TYR A 90 -5.13 3.95 -3.05
CA TYR A 90 -4.64 2.66 -3.51
C TYR A 90 -5.26 1.49 -2.72
N LEU A 91 -5.22 1.54 -1.39
CA LEU A 91 -5.81 0.49 -0.53
C LEU A 91 -7.32 0.40 -0.72
N SER A 92 -8.00 1.53 -0.92
CA SER A 92 -9.44 1.55 -1.19
C SER A 92 -9.77 0.88 -2.53
N LEU A 93 -9.01 1.18 -3.58
CA LEU A 93 -9.13 0.50 -4.88
C LEU A 93 -8.87 -1.01 -4.74
N LEU A 94 -7.84 -1.37 -3.99
CA LEU A 94 -7.43 -2.76 -3.78
C LEU A 94 -8.49 -3.56 -3.01
N PHE A 95 -9.18 -2.91 -2.07
CA PHE A 95 -10.31 -3.47 -1.34
C PHE A 95 -11.58 -3.58 -2.19
N ILE A 96 -11.90 -2.54 -2.98
CA ILE A 96 -13.12 -2.46 -3.79
C ILE A 96 -13.06 -3.41 -5.00
N THR A 97 -11.90 -3.59 -5.62
CA THR A 97 -11.73 -4.42 -6.84
C THR A 97 -12.29 -5.84 -6.70
N PRO A 98 -11.92 -6.66 -5.69
CA PRO A 98 -12.49 -7.99 -5.52
C PRO A 98 -13.96 -7.96 -5.12
N PHE A 99 -14.43 -6.89 -4.48
CA PHE A 99 -15.83 -6.72 -4.11
C PHE A 99 -16.74 -6.40 -5.30
N LEU A 100 -16.19 -5.76 -6.35
CA LEU A 100 -16.88 -5.48 -7.61
C LEU A 100 -16.84 -6.66 -8.59
N SER A 101 -15.93 -7.62 -8.40
CA SER A 101 -15.84 -8.79 -9.26
C SER A 101 -17.16 -9.58 -9.44
N PRO A 102 -17.98 -9.86 -8.40
CA PRO A 102 -19.25 -10.56 -8.60
C PRO A 102 -20.31 -9.71 -9.35
N PHE A 103 -20.09 -8.41 -9.53
CA PHE A 103 -20.99 -7.53 -10.29
C PHE A 103 -20.62 -7.43 -11.77
N THR A 104 -19.53 -8.06 -12.20
CA THR A 104 -19.09 -8.09 -13.59
C THR A 104 -19.32 -9.47 -14.21
N GLU A 105 -19.84 -9.49 -15.44
CA GLU A 105 -20.01 -10.74 -16.22
C GLU A 105 -18.69 -11.30 -16.78
N ALA A 106 -17.59 -10.54 -16.65
CA ALA A 106 -16.27 -10.94 -17.09
C ALA A 106 -15.66 -12.02 -16.16
N PRO A 107 -14.89 -12.97 -16.71
CA PRO A 107 -14.19 -13.94 -15.89
C PRO A 107 -13.15 -13.23 -15.00
N LEU A 108 -13.06 -13.68 -13.74
CA LEU A 108 -12.31 -13.03 -12.66
C LEU A 108 -10.84 -12.77 -13.03
N ASP A 109 -10.23 -13.70 -13.77
CA ASP A 109 -8.85 -13.60 -14.26
C ASP A 109 -8.64 -12.43 -15.21
N GLU A 110 -9.53 -12.26 -16.19
CA GLU A 110 -9.46 -11.16 -17.16
C GLU A 110 -9.73 -9.81 -16.49
N TYR A 111 -10.71 -9.74 -15.59
CA TYR A 111 -11.01 -8.53 -14.83
C TYR A 111 -9.85 -8.11 -13.91
N LEU A 112 -9.25 -9.07 -13.20
CA LEU A 112 -8.10 -8.82 -12.33
C LEU A 112 -6.85 -8.44 -13.15
N GLN A 113 -6.59 -9.10 -14.28
CA GLN A 113 -5.48 -8.73 -15.16
C GLN A 113 -5.61 -7.30 -15.70
N ASN A 114 -6.80 -6.92 -16.18
CA ASN A 114 -7.05 -5.55 -16.66
C ASN A 114 -6.93 -4.51 -15.53
N SER A 115 -7.26 -4.90 -14.29
CA SER A 115 -7.11 -4.04 -13.11
C SER A 115 -5.64 -3.85 -12.68
N LYS A 116 -4.72 -4.77 -13.03
CA LYS A 116 -3.29 -4.65 -12.66
C LYS A 116 -2.62 -3.39 -13.23
N LEU A 117 -2.97 -3.00 -14.46
CA LEU A 117 -2.40 -1.83 -15.13
C LEU A 117 -2.67 -0.52 -14.36
N PRO A 118 -3.93 -0.12 -14.10
CA PRO A 118 -4.21 1.09 -13.34
C PRO A 118 -3.72 1.00 -11.88
N LEU A 119 -3.83 -0.17 -11.22
CA LEU A 119 -3.29 -0.35 -9.87
C LEU A 119 -1.77 -0.18 -9.84
N SER A 120 -1.04 -0.77 -10.77
CA SER A 120 0.42 -0.65 -10.82
C SER A 120 0.89 0.78 -11.08
N LEU A 121 0.14 1.56 -11.86
CA LEU A 121 0.40 3.00 -12.06
C LEU A 121 0.24 3.78 -10.76
N VAL A 122 -0.87 3.58 -10.04
CA VAL A 122 -1.11 4.22 -8.74
C VAL A 122 -0.08 3.75 -7.70
N GLN A 123 0.27 2.46 -7.73
CA GLN A 123 1.29 1.88 -6.89
C GLN A 123 2.67 2.49 -7.17
N ALA A 124 3.04 2.67 -8.44
CA ALA A 124 4.30 3.29 -8.83
C ALA A 124 4.34 4.74 -8.35
N LEU A 125 3.27 5.51 -8.54
CA LEU A 125 3.17 6.87 -8.00
C LEU A 125 3.28 6.91 -6.48
N ALA A 126 2.61 5.99 -5.77
CA ALA A 126 2.69 5.89 -4.32
C ALA A 126 4.11 5.51 -3.85
N THR A 127 4.73 4.54 -4.52
CA THR A 127 6.09 4.06 -4.24
C THR A 127 7.12 5.15 -4.52
N THR A 128 6.98 5.90 -5.60
CA THR A 128 7.84 7.03 -5.94
C THR A 128 7.64 8.18 -4.95
N ALA A 129 6.40 8.48 -4.54
CA ALA A 129 6.14 9.49 -3.52
C ALA A 129 6.76 9.10 -2.16
N LEU A 130 6.64 7.83 -1.78
CA LEU A 130 7.28 7.28 -0.59
C LEU A 130 8.81 7.30 -0.72
N GLY A 131 9.35 6.88 -1.85
CA GLY A 131 10.78 6.88 -2.14
C GLY A 131 11.36 8.29 -2.11
N ALA A 132 10.72 9.25 -2.78
CA ALA A 132 11.13 10.67 -2.76
C ALA A 132 11.07 11.24 -1.33
N PHE A 133 10.05 10.89 -0.56
CA PHE A 133 9.93 11.25 0.85
C PHE A 133 11.06 10.68 1.73
N TYR A 134 11.52 9.45 1.43
CA TYR A 134 12.62 8.83 2.16
C TYR A 134 14.00 9.29 1.70
N VAL A 135 14.23 9.46 0.40
CA VAL A 135 15.51 9.90 -0.20
C VAL A 135 15.83 11.37 0.09
N GLN A 136 14.82 12.23 0.29
CA GLN A 136 15.04 13.61 0.75
C GLN A 136 15.85 13.69 2.06
N ARG A 137 15.92 12.61 2.85
CA ARG A 137 16.78 12.54 4.04
C ARG A 137 18.28 12.37 3.74
N GLU A 138 18.67 11.82 2.60
CA GLU A 138 20.08 11.47 2.34
C GLU A 138 20.84 12.60 1.63
N CYS A 139 20.18 13.41 0.79
CA CYS A 139 20.83 14.52 0.07
C CYS A 139 21.10 15.77 0.91
N LYS A 140 20.75 15.76 2.20
CA LYS A 140 21.00 16.87 3.13
C LYS A 140 22.01 16.49 4.22
N SER A 141 22.91 15.55 3.92
CA SER A 141 24.09 15.25 4.73
C SER A 141 25.30 16.08 4.35
#